data_AF-A0A925IBQ4-F1
#
_entry.id   AF-A0A925IBQ4-F1
#
_cell.length_a   1.000
_cell.length_b   1.000
_cell.length_c   1.000
_cell.angle_alpha   90.00
_cell.angle_beta   90.00
_cell.angle_gamma   90.00
#
_symmetry.space_group_name_H-M   'P 1'
#
loop_
_entity.id
_entity.type
_entity.pdbx_description
1 polymer ?
#
loop_
_entity_poly.entity_id
_entity_poly.type
_entity_poly.pdbx_seq_one_letter_code
_entity_poly.pdbx_strand_id
1 'polypeptide(L)'
;MNKLTELLNALESNIMFTEKKNPAVSESSVGWHIEHSLLTINLIIESLQKSNPANYKWKFNFTKMLVYTMNKIPRGRAKSPASVRPSLDFTAQTLQQHLAITRARIEELKNLQPNQYFEHPFFGK
;
A
#
# COMPACT_ATOMS: atom_id res chain seq x y z
N MET A 1 14.15 4.37 -6.22
CA MET A 1 13.79 4.84 -4.85
C MET A 1 13.24 6.26 -4.84
N ASN A 2 13.83 7.22 -5.54
CA ASN A 2 13.38 8.63 -5.56
C ASN A 2 11.86 8.81 -5.77
N LYS A 3 11.28 8.13 -6.75
CA LYS A 3 9.83 8.17 -7.01
C LYS A 3 8.96 7.74 -5.81
N LEU A 4 9.40 6.74 -5.04
CA LEU A 4 8.64 6.29 -3.87
C LEU A 4 8.72 7.33 -2.74
N THR A 5 9.89 7.94 -2.55
CA THR A 5 10.08 9.05 -1.61
C THR A 5 9.21 10.25 -1.98
N GLU A 6 9.15 10.62 -3.27
CA GLU A 6 8.28 11.70 -3.77
C GLU A 6 6.80 11.43 -3.47
N LEU A 7 6.34 10.18 -3.66
CA LEU A 7 4.97 9.78 -3.35
C LEU A 7 4.67 9.87 -1.84
N LEU A 8 5.61 9.50 -0.97
CA LEU A 8 5.44 9.68 0.48
C LEU A 8 5.40 11.16 0.87
N ASN A 9 6.22 12.00 0.25
CA ASN A 9 6.19 13.44 0.49
C ASN A 9 4.83 14.04 0.06
N ALA A 10 4.26 13.54 -1.05
CA ALA A 10 2.91 13.91 -1.45
C ALA A 10 1.86 13.48 -0.40
N LEU A 11 1.94 12.26 0.15
CA LEU A 11 1.07 11.85 1.26
C LEU A 11 1.22 12.76 2.48
N GLU A 12 2.46 13.06 2.88
CA GLU A 12 2.77 13.93 4.02
C GLU A 12 2.17 15.34 3.85
N SER A 13 2.33 15.93 2.67
CA SER A 13 1.76 17.26 2.36
C SER A 13 0.23 17.31 2.45
N ASN A 14 -0.44 16.16 2.35
CA ASN A 14 -1.89 16.04 2.43
C ASN A 14 -2.40 15.69 3.84
N ILE A 15 -1.53 15.46 4.83
CA ILE A 15 -1.94 15.18 6.22
C ILE A 15 -2.76 16.35 6.80
N MET A 16 -2.48 17.59 6.41
CA MET A 16 -3.29 18.75 6.84
C MET A 16 -4.77 18.68 6.40
N PHE A 17 -5.10 17.76 5.48
CA PHE A 17 -6.45 17.54 4.99
C PHE A 17 -7.09 16.27 5.54
N THR A 18 -6.56 15.68 6.62
CA THR A 18 -7.01 14.41 7.23
C THR A 18 -8.54 14.26 7.27
N GLU A 19 -9.26 15.27 7.75
CA GLU A 19 -10.72 15.25 7.89
C GLU A 19 -11.51 15.55 6.60
N LYS A 20 -10.86 16.01 5.53
CA LYS A 20 -11.55 16.31 4.28
C LYS A 20 -12.10 15.02 3.67
N LYS A 21 -13.37 15.06 3.29
CA LYS A 21 -14.07 13.98 2.58
C LYS A 21 -14.95 14.57 1.48
N ASN A 22 -15.01 13.90 0.34
CA ASN A 22 -15.96 14.20 -0.72
C ASN A 22 -16.73 12.91 -1.08
N PRO A 23 -17.96 12.70 -0.56
CA PRO A 23 -18.75 11.50 -0.81
C PRO A 23 -19.01 11.22 -2.30
N ALA A 24 -19.04 12.25 -3.15
CA ALA A 24 -19.19 12.06 -4.60
C ALA A 24 -17.96 11.39 -5.26
N VAL A 25 -16.82 11.38 -4.58
CA VAL A 25 -15.58 10.74 -5.02
C VAL A 25 -15.27 9.48 -4.21
N SER A 26 -15.39 9.55 -2.89
CA SER A 26 -15.10 8.45 -1.97
C SER A 26 -15.83 8.61 -0.64
N GLU A 27 -16.29 7.48 -0.09
CA GLU A 27 -16.82 7.44 1.27
C GLU A 27 -15.76 7.56 2.37
N SER A 28 -14.48 7.45 2.04
CA SER A 28 -13.37 7.58 2.99
C SER A 28 -12.78 9.00 2.97
N SER A 29 -12.29 9.46 4.12
CA SER A 29 -11.57 10.74 4.24
C SER A 29 -10.16 10.65 3.63
N VAL A 30 -9.52 11.80 3.42
CA VAL A 30 -8.11 11.86 2.98
C VAL A 30 -7.20 11.14 3.98
N GLY A 31 -7.40 11.34 5.28
CA GLY A 31 -6.63 10.67 6.32
C GLY A 31 -6.75 9.15 6.26
N TRP A 32 -7.95 8.64 5.99
CA TRP A 32 -8.18 7.20 5.81
C TRP A 32 -7.38 6.65 4.62
N HIS A 33 -7.35 7.37 3.49
CA HIS A 33 -6.58 6.94 2.31
C HIS A 33 -5.07 6.97 2.56
N ILE A 34 -4.57 7.96 3.30
CA ILE A 34 -3.17 8.03 3.72
C ILE A 34 -2.86 6.82 4.60
N GLU A 35 -3.62 6.60 5.67
CA GLU A 35 -3.41 5.49 6.60
C GLU A 35 -3.45 4.13 5.90
N HIS A 36 -4.45 3.92 5.05
CA HIS A 36 -4.59 2.68 4.27
C HIS A 36 -3.35 2.43 3.38
N SER A 37 -2.82 3.49 2.78
CA SER A 37 -1.62 3.41 1.94
C SER A 37 -0.39 3.03 2.76
N LEU A 38 -0.20 3.66 3.93
CA LEU A 38 0.92 3.37 4.84
C LEU A 38 0.87 1.93 5.36
N LEU A 39 -0.30 1.49 5.83
CA LEU A 39 -0.52 0.10 6.27
C LEU A 39 -0.22 -0.90 5.15
N THR A 40 -0.69 -0.62 3.93
CA THR A 40 -0.47 -1.49 2.77
C THR A 40 1.00 -1.61 2.42
N ILE A 41 1.75 -0.50 2.40
CA ILE A 41 3.17 -0.51 2.12
C ILE A 41 3.92 -1.34 3.17
N ASN A 42 3.65 -1.10 4.45
CA ASN A 42 4.30 -1.83 5.54
C ASN A 42 4.00 -3.33 5.50
N LEU A 43 2.75 -3.71 5.24
CA LEU A 43 2.37 -5.12 5.09
C LEU A 43 3.11 -5.80 3.92
N ILE A 44 3.23 -5.12 2.78
CA ILE A 44 3.95 -5.66 1.62
C ILE A 44 5.43 -5.86 1.95
N ILE A 45 6.08 -4.86 2.55
CA ILE A 45 7.51 -4.95 2.96
C ILE A 45 7.71 -6.12 3.92
N GLU A 46 6.86 -6.23 4.94
CA GLU A 46 6.90 -7.31 5.92
C GLU A 46 6.70 -8.68 5.24
N SER A 47 5.76 -8.80 4.32
CA SER A 47 5.54 -10.04 3.58
C SER A 47 6.74 -10.42 2.70
N LEU A 48 7.37 -9.44 2.05
CA LEU A 48 8.57 -9.68 1.24
C LEU A 48 9.69 -10.24 2.13
N GLN A 49 9.94 -9.59 3.28
CA GLN A 49 10.96 -10.01 4.24
C GLN A 49 10.73 -11.43 4.77
N LYS A 50 9.48 -11.78 5.07
CA LYS A 50 9.10 -13.10 5.62
C LYS A 50 9.02 -14.21 4.57
N SER A 51 8.93 -13.85 3.29
CA SER A 51 8.82 -14.85 2.22
C SER A 51 10.13 -15.64 2.05
N ASN A 52 10.00 -16.93 1.74
CA ASN A 52 11.15 -17.75 1.36
C ASN A 52 11.35 -17.68 -0.17
N PRO A 53 12.48 -17.14 -0.67
CA PRO A 53 12.76 -17.02 -2.10
C PRO A 53 12.62 -18.33 -2.89
N ALA A 54 12.95 -19.47 -2.28
CA ALA A 54 12.86 -20.79 -2.92
C ALA A 54 11.41 -21.22 -3.23
N ASN A 55 10.43 -20.60 -2.55
CA ASN A 55 9.01 -20.87 -2.76
C ASN A 55 8.38 -20.00 -3.85
N TYR A 56 9.12 -19.05 -4.41
CA TYR A 56 8.63 -18.25 -5.53
C TYR A 56 8.49 -19.12 -6.77
N LYS A 57 7.29 -19.11 -7.36
CA LYS A 57 7.01 -19.76 -8.63
C LYS A 57 6.11 -18.85 -9.45
N TRP A 58 6.58 -18.48 -10.63
CA TRP A 58 5.77 -17.69 -11.54
C TRP A 58 4.51 -18.50 -11.94
N LYS A 59 3.36 -17.83 -11.91
CA LYS A 59 2.08 -18.38 -12.36
C LYS A 59 1.37 -17.35 -13.23
N PHE A 60 0.88 -17.78 -14.38
CA PHE A 60 0.05 -16.94 -15.22
C PHE A 60 -1.24 -16.54 -14.48
N ASN A 61 -1.57 -15.24 -14.52
CA ASN A 61 -2.81 -14.71 -13.97
C ASN A 61 -3.41 -13.73 -14.99
N PHE A 62 -4.52 -14.12 -15.60
CA PHE A 62 -5.19 -13.33 -16.62
C PHE A 62 -5.68 -11.98 -16.08
N THR A 63 -6.19 -11.94 -14.85
CA THR A 63 -6.64 -10.70 -14.20
C THR A 63 -5.49 -9.73 -13.99
N LYS A 64 -4.34 -10.22 -13.50
CA LYS A 64 -3.10 -9.43 -13.34
C LYS A 64 -2.65 -8.85 -14.67
N MET A 65 -2.60 -9.68 -15.72
CA MET A 65 -2.24 -9.27 -17.08
C MET A 65 -3.16 -8.16 -17.57
N LEU A 66 -4.49 -8.38 -17.51
CA LEU A 66 -5.48 -7.43 -17.98
C LEU A 66 -5.40 -6.07 -17.25
N VAL A 67 -5.27 -6.07 -15.91
CA VAL A 67 -5.15 -4.84 -15.12
C VAL A 67 -3.89 -4.06 -15.45
N TYR A 68 -2.76 -4.75 -15.62
CA TYR A 68 -1.48 -4.09 -15.96
C TYR A 68 -1.49 -3.56 -17.39
N THR A 69 -2.10 -4.27 -18.35
CA THR A 69 -2.24 -3.80 -19.73
C THR A 69 -3.15 -2.57 -19.81
N MET A 70 -4.27 -2.55 -19.08
CA MET A 70 -5.19 -1.40 -19.10
C MET A 70 -4.77 -0.25 -18.16
N ASN A 71 -3.78 -0.48 -17.28
CA ASN A 71 -3.40 0.41 -16.20
C ASN A 71 -4.61 0.95 -15.39
N LYS A 72 -5.64 0.11 -15.21
CA LYS A 72 -6.92 0.50 -14.61
C LYS A 72 -7.49 -0.62 -13.77
N ILE A 73 -7.71 -0.33 -12.50
CA ILE A 73 -8.43 -1.21 -11.58
C ILE A 73 -9.92 -0.82 -11.61
N PRO A 74 -10.85 -1.77 -11.81
CA PRO A 74 -12.28 -1.48 -11.78
C PRO A 74 -12.70 -1.02 -10.38
N ARG A 75 -13.11 0.25 -10.29
CA ARG A 75 -13.58 0.87 -9.04
C ARG A 75 -14.90 0.23 -8.58
N GLY A 76 -15.11 0.19 -7.26
CA GLY A 76 -16.36 -0.33 -6.65
C GLY A 76 -16.49 -1.85 -6.60
N ARG A 77 -15.53 -2.61 -7.17
CA ARG A 77 -15.56 -4.08 -7.15
C ARG A 77 -14.57 -4.69 -6.16
N ALA A 78 -13.42 -4.05 -5.96
CA ALA A 78 -12.41 -4.50 -5.02
C ALA A 78 -12.69 -3.96 -3.60
N LYS A 79 -12.41 -4.78 -2.58
CA LYS A 79 -12.47 -4.39 -1.16
C LYS A 79 -11.08 -4.50 -0.55
N SER A 80 -10.73 -3.55 0.31
CA SER A 80 -9.49 -3.61 1.11
C SER A 80 -9.52 -4.83 2.04
N PRO A 81 -8.42 -5.61 2.13
CA PRO A 81 -8.26 -6.61 3.18
C PRO A 81 -8.40 -6.00 4.58
N ALA A 82 -8.82 -6.81 5.54
CA ALA A 82 -8.98 -6.38 6.93
C ALA A 82 -7.65 -5.92 7.55
N SER A 83 -6.53 -6.56 7.19
CA SER A 83 -5.19 -6.26 7.71
C SER A 83 -4.67 -4.86 7.40
N VAL A 84 -5.21 -4.21 6.37
CA VAL A 84 -4.79 -2.87 5.95
C VAL A 84 -5.95 -1.88 5.97
N ARG A 85 -7.08 -2.26 6.58
CA ARG A 85 -8.21 -1.36 6.75
C ARG A 85 -7.93 -0.48 7.98
N PRO A 86 -7.78 0.85 7.82
CA PRO A 86 -7.58 1.76 8.93
C PRO A 86 -8.68 1.64 9.98
N SER A 87 -8.30 1.75 11.25
CA SER A 87 -9.21 2.09 12.34
C SER A 87 -9.72 3.53 12.18
N LEU A 88 -10.76 3.92 12.91
CA LEU A 88 -11.37 5.25 12.80
C LEU A 88 -10.71 6.31 13.71
N ASP A 89 -9.69 5.94 14.47
CA ASP A 89 -9.04 6.74 15.51
C ASP A 89 -7.68 7.33 15.10
N PHE A 90 -7.31 7.29 13.82
CA PHE A 90 -6.11 7.97 13.35
C PHE A 90 -6.26 9.50 13.48
N THR A 91 -5.14 10.16 13.77
CA THR A 91 -5.02 11.61 13.84
C THR A 91 -3.88 12.08 12.94
N ALA A 92 -3.80 13.38 12.66
CA ALA A 92 -2.67 13.94 11.90
C ALA A 92 -1.30 13.57 12.53
N GLN A 93 -1.23 13.51 13.86
CA GLN A 93 -0.01 13.13 14.57
C GLN A 93 0.33 11.64 14.37
N THR A 94 -0.64 10.74 14.49
CA THR A 94 -0.39 9.30 14.28
C THR A 94 -0.05 9.02 12.82
N LEU A 95 -0.66 9.73 11.86
CA LEU A 95 -0.30 9.64 10.44
C LEU A 95 1.15 10.03 10.20
N GLN A 96 1.66 11.09 10.84
CA GLN A 96 3.07 11.47 10.75
C GLN A 96 3.99 10.38 11.32
N GLN A 97 3.62 9.78 12.45
CA GLN A 97 4.36 8.67 13.04
C GLN A 97 4.39 7.45 12.13
N HIS A 98 3.24 7.04 11.58
CA HIS A 98 3.15 5.93 10.64
C HIS A 98 3.92 6.20 9.35
N LEU A 99 3.95 7.44 8.89
CA LEU A 99 4.73 7.84 7.71
C LEU A 99 6.23 7.72 7.97
N ALA A 100 6.71 8.15 9.15
CA ALA A 100 8.10 7.99 9.54
C ALA A 100 8.51 6.51 9.63
N ILE A 101 7.66 5.66 10.22
CA ILE A 101 7.86 4.20 10.24
C ILE A 101 7.95 3.66 8.82
N THR A 102 7.02 4.06 7.95
CA THR A 102 6.96 3.59 6.56
C THR A 102 8.21 4.00 5.78
N ARG A 103 8.71 5.22 5.98
CA ARG A 103 9.98 5.68 5.41
C ARG A 103 11.15 4.79 5.84
N ALA A 104 11.24 4.45 7.13
CA ALA A 104 12.27 3.56 7.63
C ALA A 104 12.16 2.14 7.02
N ARG A 105 10.96 1.58 6.95
CA ARG A 105 10.70 0.27 6.33
C ARG A 105 11.09 0.22 4.85
N ILE A 106 10.84 1.30 4.12
CA ILE A 106 11.19 1.39 2.70
C ILE A 106 12.70 1.32 2.48
N GLU A 107 13.51 1.80 3.41
CA GLU A 107 14.96 1.66 3.34
C GLU A 107 15.40 0.18 3.46
N GLU A 108 14.65 -0.63 4.20
CA GLU A 108 14.89 -2.08 4.33
C GLU A 108 14.71 -2.82 3.00
N LEU A 109 13.91 -2.28 2.06
CA LEU A 109 13.73 -2.87 0.72
C LEU A 109 15.04 -3.01 -0.05
N LYS A 110 16.02 -2.14 0.20
CA LYS A 110 17.33 -2.15 -0.46
C LYS A 110 18.14 -3.42 -0.17
N ASN A 111 17.80 -4.12 0.92
CA ASN A 111 18.51 -5.30 1.40
C ASN A 111 17.79 -6.62 1.07
N LEU A 112 16.68 -6.57 0.30
CA LEU A 112 15.94 -7.76 -0.08
C LEU A 112 16.71 -8.60 -1.11
N GLN A 113 16.54 -9.91 -1.01
CA GLN A 113 17.10 -10.87 -1.95
C GLN A 113 16.16 -11.05 -3.16
N PRO A 114 16.70 -11.41 -4.34
CA PRO A 114 15.88 -11.81 -5.47
C PRO A 114 14.88 -12.91 -5.10
N ASN A 115 13.72 -12.90 -5.75
CA ASN A 115 12.62 -13.85 -5.54
C ASN A 115 11.91 -13.79 -4.18
N GLN A 116 12.21 -12.83 -3.31
CA GLN A 116 11.28 -12.50 -2.23
C GLN A 116 9.97 -11.95 -2.81
N TYR A 117 8.84 -12.43 -2.29
CA TYR A 117 7.53 -12.21 -2.91
C TYR A 117 6.44 -11.86 -1.90
N PHE A 118 5.41 -11.18 -2.38
CA PHE A 118 4.15 -10.95 -1.68
C PHE A 118 3.05 -11.69 -2.44
N GLU A 119 2.23 -12.46 -1.72
CA GLU A 119 1.09 -13.15 -2.31
C GLU A 119 -0.12 -12.22 -2.34
N HIS A 120 -0.36 -11.59 -3.48
CA HIS A 120 -1.48 -10.66 -3.65
C HIS A 120 -2.82 -11.42 -3.70
N PRO A 121 -3.86 -11.01 -2.95
CA PRO A 121 -5.12 -11.77 -2.82
C PRO A 121 -5.80 -12.14 -4.14
N PHE A 122 -5.62 -11.31 -5.18
CA PHE A 122 -6.20 -11.54 -6.51
C PHE A 122 -5.17 -11.84 -7.60
N PHE A 123 -3.90 -11.49 -7.38
CA PHE A 123 -2.87 -11.55 -8.42
C PHE A 123 -1.89 -12.71 -8.24
N GLY A 124 -1.93 -13.37 -7.08
CA GLY A 124 -0.99 -14.43 -6.72
C GLY A 124 0.38 -13.86 -6.34
N LYS A 125 1.39 -14.73 -6.40
CA LYS A 125 2.80 -14.40 -6.15
C LYS A 125 3.43 -13.70 -7.37
#